data_AF-A0A0J6YB90-F1
#
_entry.id   AF-A0A0J6YB90-F1
#
_cell.length_a   1.000
_cell.length_b   1.000
_cell.length_c   1.000
_cell.angle_alpha   90.00
_cell.angle_beta   90.00
_cell.angle_gamma   90.00
#
_symmetry.space_group_name_H-M   'P 1'
#
loop_
_entity.id
_entity.type
_entity.pdbx_description
1 polymer ?
#
loop_
_entity_poly.entity_id
_entity_poly.type
_entity_poly.pdbx_seq_one_letter_code
_entity_poly.pdbx_strand_id
1 'polypeptide(L)' 'MSLPEGAEPEVMRRAGEAGIALTGLSIMRHPDARSEVADRDGVVVGFAAPPEHAFDAAVSALCEVLEASGL' A
#
# COMPACT_ATOMS: atom_id res chain seq x y z
N MET A 1 -4.36 11.61 0.20
CA MET A 1 -5.08 10.33 0.24
C MET A 1 -4.31 9.42 1.18
N SER A 2 -4.91 9.06 2.30
CA SER A 2 -4.34 8.12 3.29
C SER A 2 -5.29 6.94 3.42
N LEU A 3 -4.77 5.81 3.84
CA LEU A 3 -5.62 4.71 4.24
C LEU A 3 -6.39 5.11 5.51
N PRO A 4 -7.62 4.57 5.71
CA PRO A 4 -8.27 4.55 7.00
C PRO A 4 -7.35 3.93 8.05
N GLU A 5 -7.52 4.35 9.29
CA GLU A 5 -6.74 3.84 10.41
C GLU A 5 -6.96 2.34 10.60
N GLY A 6 -5.88 1.57 10.71
CA GLY A 6 -5.88 0.12 10.84
C GLY A 6 -6.08 -0.67 9.54
N ALA A 7 -6.18 -0.01 8.38
CA ALA A 7 -6.38 -0.67 7.08
C ALA A 7 -5.08 -1.17 6.43
N GLU A 8 -3.91 -0.66 6.83
CA GLU A 8 -2.61 -1.03 6.22
C GLU A 8 -2.34 -2.55 6.25
N PRO A 9 -2.51 -3.28 7.38
CA PRO A 9 -2.25 -4.73 7.41
C PRO A 9 -3.15 -5.54 6.47
N GLU A 10 -4.43 -5.17 6.34
CA GLU A 10 -5.38 -5.88 5.50
C GLU A 10 -5.11 -5.66 4.01
N VAL A 11 -4.79 -4.41 3.63
CA VAL A 11 -4.37 -4.07 2.25
C VAL A 11 -3.10 -4.86 1.89
N MET A 12 -2.10 -4.89 2.78
CA MET A 12 -0.85 -5.63 2.55
C MET A 12 -1.09 -7.14 2.39
N ARG A 13 -1.98 -7.73 3.19
CA ARG A 13 -2.35 -9.15 3.09
C ARG A 13 -2.99 -9.46 1.74
N ARG A 14 -4.00 -8.68 1.33
CA ARG A 14 -4.71 -8.89 0.06
C ARG A 14 -3.83 -8.63 -1.15
N ALA A 15 -2.96 -7.63 -1.09
CA ALA A 15 -1.98 -7.39 -2.14
C ALA A 15 -1.05 -8.59 -2.32
N GLY A 16 -0.57 -9.18 -1.22
CA GLY A 16 0.23 -10.41 -1.24
C GLY A 16 -0.51 -11.59 -1.88
N GLU A 17 -1.80 -11.76 -1.58
CA GLU A 17 -2.66 -12.79 -2.19
C GLU A 17 -2.88 -12.55 -3.70
N ALA A 18 -2.97 -11.30 -4.13
CA ALA A 18 -3.06 -10.90 -5.53
C ALA A 18 -1.71 -10.91 -6.27
N GLY A 19 -0.60 -11.24 -5.59
CA GLY A 19 0.74 -11.23 -6.17
C GLY A 19 1.29 -9.83 -6.45
N ILE A 20 0.73 -8.80 -5.81
CA ILE A 20 1.14 -7.39 -5.96
C ILE A 20 2.18 -7.06 -4.89
N ALA A 21 3.36 -6.63 -5.32
CA ALA A 21 4.40 -6.16 -4.42
C ALA A 21 4.11 -4.73 -3.95
N LEU A 22 3.75 -4.59 -2.68
CA LEU A 22 3.60 -3.31 -1.98
C LEU A 22 4.53 -3.26 -0.77
N THR A 23 4.75 -2.05 -0.27
CA THR A 23 5.46 -1.81 0.98
C THR A 23 4.59 -0.97 1.92
N GLY A 24 4.43 -1.40 3.18
CA GLY A 24 3.68 -0.63 4.18
C GLY A 24 4.39 0.69 4.52
N LEU A 25 3.63 1.75 4.76
CA LEU A 25 4.21 3.05 5.13
C LEU A 25 4.86 2.99 6.51
N SER A 26 4.36 2.13 7.40
CA SER A 26 4.89 1.92 8.74
C SER A 26 6.40 1.62 8.76
N ILE A 27 6.92 0.84 7.79
CA ILE A 27 8.34 0.47 7.75
C ILE A 27 9.27 1.61 7.34
N MET A 28 8.72 2.65 6.69
CA MET A 28 9.48 3.82 6.26
C MET A 28 9.56 4.90 7.35
N ARG A 29 8.94 4.66 8.51
CA ARG A 29 8.98 5.61 9.61
C ARG A 29 10.37 5.68 10.21
N HIS A 30 10.89 6.89 10.31
CA HIS A 30 12.14 7.14 11.01
C HIS A 30 11.96 6.87 12.51
N PRO A 31 12.90 6.18 13.18
CA PRO A 31 12.78 5.88 14.62
C PRO A 31 12.71 7.14 15.49
N ASP A 32 13.36 8.23 15.07
CA ASP A 32 13.33 9.52 15.77
C ASP A 32 12.19 10.45 15.32
N ALA A 33 11.17 9.93 14.61
CA ALA A 33 10.00 10.73 14.25
C ALA A 33 9.30 11.23 15.53
N ARG A 34 9.09 12.54 15.63
CA ARG A 34 8.43 13.17 16.79
C ARG A 34 6.97 12.71 16.88
N SER A 35 6.43 12.67 18.11
CA SER A 35 5.04 12.32 18.42
C SER A 35 3.98 13.21 17.74
N GLU A 36 4.38 14.38 17.24
CA GLU A 36 3.55 15.30 16.46
C GLU A 36 3.31 14.79 15.02
N VAL A 37 4.13 13.85 14.53
CA VAL A 37 3.97 13.21 13.23
C VAL A 37 2.91 12.11 13.37
N ALA A 38 1.74 12.32 12.78
CA ALA A 38 0.64 11.37 12.85
C ALA A 38 1.02 9.96 12.34
N ASP A 39 0.61 8.94 13.10
CA ASP A 39 0.68 7.55 12.69
C ASP A 39 -0.45 7.26 11.70
N ARG A 40 -0.19 7.58 10.43
CA ARG A 40 -1.13 7.35 9.32
C ARG A 40 -0.78 6.06 8.59
N ASP A 41 -1.80 5.26 8.34
CA ASP A 41 -1.70 4.11 7.46
C ASP A 41 -1.47 4.53 6.01
N GLY A 42 -0.67 3.73 5.29
CA GLY A 42 -0.41 3.93 3.88
C GLY A 42 0.34 2.78 3.23
N VAL A 43 0.35 2.78 1.90
CA VAL A 43 1.20 1.88 1.12
C VAL A 43 2.08 2.69 0.19
N VAL A 44 3.28 2.18 -0.04
CA VAL A 44 4.26 2.71 -0.98
C VAL A 44 4.25 1.81 -2.21
N VAL A 45 3.99 2.43 -3.37
CA VAL A 45 3.98 1.77 -4.67
C VAL A 45 5.28 2.12 -5.39
N GLY A 46 6.10 1.11 -5.68
CA GLY A 46 7.30 1.28 -6.48
C GLY A 46 6.94 1.38 -7.97
N PHE A 47 7.17 2.53 -8.59
CA PHE A 47 6.84 2.74 -10.00
C PHE A 47 7.56 1.78 -10.97
N ALA A 48 8.73 1.26 -10.58
CA ALA A 48 9.50 0.31 -11.38
C ALA A 48 9.17 -1.17 -11.07
N ALA A 49 8.16 -1.46 -10.23
CA ALA A 49 7.88 -2.83 -9.79
C ALA A 49 7.28 -3.71 -10.92
N PRO A 50 6.26 -3.27 -11.68
CA PRO A 50 5.80 -4.01 -12.85
C PRO A 50 6.59 -3.64 -14.13
N PRO A 51 6.79 -4.58 -15.07
CA PRO A 51 7.26 -4.25 -16.41
C PRO A 51 6.19 -3.44 -17.17
N GLU A 52 6.60 -2.59 -18.12
CA GLU A 52 5.72 -1.64 -18.83
C GLU A 52 4.45 -2.31 -19.42
N HIS A 53 4.60 -3.48 -20.04
CA HIS A 53 3.50 -4.23 -20.64
C HIS A 53 2.48 -4.80 -19.63
N ALA A 54 2.83 -4.84 -18.35
CA ALA A 54 1.97 -5.32 -17.27
C ALA A 54 1.47 -4.18 -16.36
N PHE A 55 1.89 -2.93 -16.61
CA PHE A 55 1.59 -1.79 -15.76
C PHE A 55 0.08 -1.58 -15.57
N ASP A 56 -0.68 -1.54 -16.67
CA ASP A 56 -2.13 -1.32 -16.63
C ASP A 56 -2.88 -2.43 -15.87
N ALA A 57 -2.45 -3.69 -16.04
CA ALA A 57 -3.00 -4.83 -15.32
C ALA A 57 -2.67 -4.75 -13.82
N ALA A 58 -1.45 -4.35 -13.46
CA ALA A 58 -1.03 -4.18 -12.08
C ALA A 58 -1.78 -3.04 -11.38
N VAL A 59 -2.03 -1.92 -12.06
CA VAL A 59 -2.83 -0.81 -11.52
C VAL A 59 -4.28 -1.24 -11.32
N SER A 60 -4.86 -1.96 -12.28
CA SER A 60 -6.23 -2.48 -12.16
C SER A 60 -6.38 -3.42 -10.97
N ALA A 61 -5.47 -4.39 -10.83
CA ALA A 61 -5.45 -5.32 -9.71
C ALA A 61 -5.24 -4.61 -8.36
N LEU A 62 -4.43 -3.54 -8.33
CA LEU A 62 -4.28 -2.72 -7.13
C LEU A 62 -5.61 -2.05 -6.76
N CYS A 63 -6.31 -1.43 -7.71
CA CYS A 63 -7.62 -0.82 -7.46
C CYS A 63 -8.62 -1.86 -6.89
N GLU A 64 -8.67 -3.06 -7.46
CA GLU A 64 -9.52 -4.14 -6.95
C GLU A 64 -9.19 -4.53 -5.50
N VAL A 65 -7.90 -4.62 -5.16
CA VAL A 65 -7.44 -4.90 -3.79
C VAL A 65 -7.86 -3.78 -2.84
N LEU A 66 -7.76 -2.51 -3.25
CA LEU A 66 -8.14 -1.38 -2.42
C LEU A 66 -9.66 -1.38 -2.17
N GLU A 67 -10.48 -1.51 -3.21
CA GLU A 67 -11.94 -1.60 -3.09
C GLU A 67 -12.35 -2.77 -2.18
N ALA A 68 -11.73 -3.94 -2.37
CA ALA A 68 -12.04 -5.11 -1.57
C ALA A 68 -11.64 -4.92 -0.09
N SER A 69 -10.66 -4.06 0.19
CA SER A 69 -10.25 -3.66 1.55
C SER A 69 -11.17 -2.62 2.19
N GLY A 70 -12.22 -2.19 1.48
CA GLY A 70 -13.21 -1.22 1.98
C GLY A 70 -12.83 0.25 1.75
N LEU A 71 -11.98 0.52 0.74
CA LEU A 71 -11.59 1.87 0.31
C LEU A 71 -12.46 2.40 -0.81
#